data_AF-A0A9R1D761-F1
#
_entry.id   AF-A0A9R1D761-F1
#
_cell.length_a   1.000
_cell.length_b   1.000
_cell.length_c   1.000
_cell.angle_alpha   90.00
_cell.angle_beta   90.00
_cell.angle_gamma   90.00
#
_symmetry.space_group_name_H-M   'P 1'
#
loop_
_entity.id
_entity.type
_entity.pdbx_description
1 polymer ?
#
loop_
_entity_poly.entity_id
_entity_poly.type
_entity_poly.pdbx_seq_one_letter_code
_entity_poly.pdbx_strand_id
1 'polypeptide(L)' 'MKELLAPVVELVFYAVAAVGFTVAGFVAELTSLEYLNAGNTPFAVWLFVMGVVALYAGVIAFGVGEVLPRLRERSENV' A
#
# COMPACT_ATOMS: atom_id res chain seq x y z
N MET A 1 24.84 -17.91 1.04
CA MET A 1 23.36 -18.02 0.95
C MET A 1 22.62 -17.19 2.00
N LYS A 2 23.01 -17.19 3.28
CA LYS A 2 22.34 -16.39 4.33
C LYS A 2 22.36 -14.87 4.09
N GLU A 3 23.43 -14.35 3.51
CA GLU A 3 23.59 -12.91 3.23
C GLU A 3 22.62 -12.36 2.17
N LEU A 4 22.10 -13.22 1.28
CA LEU A 4 21.12 -12.83 0.25
C LEU A 4 19.66 -13.04 0.68
N LEU A 5 19.42 -13.83 1.73
CA LEU A 5 18.05 -14.13 2.19
C LEU A 5 17.43 -12.95 2.95
N ALA A 6 18.19 -12.29 3.82
CA ALA A 6 17.67 -11.16 4.60
C ALA A 6 17.15 -10.01 3.71
N PRO A 7 17.89 -9.56 2.66
CA PRO A 7 17.40 -8.53 1.74
C PRO A 7 16.18 -8.96 0.91
N VAL A 8 16.06 -10.24 0.55
CA VAL A 8 14.88 -10.75 -0.16
C VAL A 8 13.65 -10.69 0.74
N VAL A 9 13.77 -11.16 1.97
CA VAL A 9 12.66 -11.18 2.93
C VAL A 9 12.15 -9.77 3.21
N GLU A 10 13.06 -8.81 3.38
CA GLU A 10 12.72 -7.41 3.57
C GLU A 10 11.99 -6.82 2.35
N LEU A 11 12.48 -7.07 1.13
CA LEU A 11 11.81 -6.65 -0.08
C LEU A 11 10.40 -7.24 -0.21
N VAL A 12 10.25 -8.53 0.05
CA VAL A 12 8.93 -9.21 0.01
C VAL A 12 8.00 -8.60 1.06
N PHE A 13 8.49 -8.32 2.25
CA PHE A 13 7.71 -7.68 3.31
C PHE A 13 7.17 -6.31 2.87
N TYR A 14 8.03 -5.44 2.34
CA TYR A 14 7.60 -4.13 1.85
C TYR A 14 6.68 -4.23 0.62
N ALA A 15 6.90 -5.19 -0.28
CA ALA A 15 6.02 -5.42 -1.42
C ALA A 15 4.62 -5.87 -0.98
N VAL A 16 4.54 -6.77 0.01
CA VAL A 16 3.27 -7.20 0.60
C VAL A 16 2.58 -6.03 1.30
N ALA A 17 3.31 -5.21 2.05
CA ALA A 17 2.77 -4.01 2.67
C ALA A 17 2.23 -3.03 1.63
N ALA A 18 2.99 -2.75 0.57
CA ALA A 18 2.58 -1.87 -0.52
C ALA A 18 1.25 -2.33 -1.15
N VAL A 19 1.20 -3.60 -1.58
CA VAL A 19 -0.01 -4.20 -2.17
C VAL A 19 -1.17 -4.20 -1.18
N GLY A 20 -0.92 -4.60 0.07
CA GLY A 20 -1.94 -4.67 1.11
C GLY A 20 -2.60 -3.33 1.38
N PHE A 21 -1.81 -2.27 1.56
CA PHE A 21 -2.32 -0.92 1.76
C PHE A 21 -3.03 -0.36 0.52
N THR A 22 -2.52 -0.63 -0.69
CA THR A 22 -3.21 -0.22 -1.93
C THR A 22 -4.57 -0.88 -2.08
N VAL A 23 -4.66 -2.20 -1.85
CA VAL A 23 -5.93 -2.93 -1.94
C VAL A 23 -6.89 -2.46 -0.85
N ALA A 24 -6.43 -2.35 0.40
CA ALA A 24 -7.25 -1.87 1.51
C ALA A 24 -7.78 -0.45 1.25
N GLY A 25 -6.94 0.43 0.72
CA GLY A 25 -7.33 1.78 0.33
C GLY A 25 -8.42 1.78 -0.75
N PHE A 26 -8.26 0.98 -1.81
CA PHE A 26 -9.27 0.85 -2.87
C PHE A 26 -10.61 0.32 -2.33
N VAL A 27 -10.57 -0.69 -1.45
CA VAL A 27 -11.77 -1.24 -0.81
C VAL A 27 -12.45 -0.19 0.06
N ALA A 28 -11.68 0.60 0.81
CA ALA A 28 -12.20 1.70 1.62
C ALA A 28 -12.86 2.78 0.74
N GLU A 29 -12.27 3.16 -0.39
CA GLU A 29 -12.89 4.10 -1.32
C GLU A 29 -14.24 3.61 -1.84
N LEU A 30 -14.32 2.35 -2.29
CA LEU A 30 -15.58 1.77 -2.79
C LEU A 30 -16.65 1.70 -1.69
N THR A 31 -16.26 1.23 -0.50
CA THR A 31 -17.14 1.15 0.65
C THR A 31 -17.61 2.55 1.10
N SER A 32 -16.77 3.58 0.95
CA SER A 32 -17.14 4.95 1.31
C SER A 32 -18.29 5.47 0.45
N LEU A 33 -18.29 5.13 -0.84
CA LEU A 33 -19.37 5.47 -1.77
C LEU A 33 -20.67 4.74 -1.42
N GLU A 34 -20.58 3.48 -0.97
CA GLU A 34 -21.74 2.73 -0.48
C GLU A 34 -22.38 3.41 0.74
N TYR A 35 -21.58 3.82 1.73
CA TYR A 35 -22.10 4.53 2.91
C TYR A 35 -22.64 5.92 2.58
N LEU A 36 -22.05 6.60 1.60
CA LEU A 36 -22.56 7.89 1.13
C LEU A 36 -23.96 7.71 0.51
N ASN A 37 -24.13 6.68 -0.34
CA ASN A 37 -25.43 6.34 -0.94
C ASN A 37 -26.46 5.88 0.09
N ALA A 38 -26.01 5.25 1.18
CA ALA A 38 -26.86 4.85 2.30
C ALA A 38 -27.22 6.01 3.25
N GLY A 39 -26.74 7.24 2.98
CA GLY A 39 -27.02 8.44 3.77
C GLY A 39 -26.18 8.59 5.04
N ASN A 40 -25.19 7.73 5.25
CA ASN A 40 -24.25 7.83 6.37
C ASN A 40 -23.02 8.65 5.98
N THR A 41 -23.23 9.95 5.77
CA THR A 41 -22.19 10.89 5.34
C THR A 41 -20.98 10.95 6.29
N PRO A 42 -21.13 11.01 7.64
CA PRO A 42 -19.98 11.09 8.53
C PRO A 42 -19.03 9.89 8.39
N PHE A 43 -19.58 8.68 8.31
CA PHE A 43 -18.75 7.48 8.17
C PHE A 43 -18.16 7.37 6.76
N ALA A 44 -18.92 7.73 5.72
CA ALA A 44 -18.41 7.79 4.36
C ALA A 44 -17.18 8.71 4.22
N VAL A 45 -17.24 9.92 4.79
CA VAL A 45 -16.12 10.88 4.76
C VAL A 45 -14.92 10.34 5.52
N TRP A 46 -15.14 9.77 6.71
CA TRP A 46 -14.04 9.15 7.46
C TRP A 46 -13.38 8.02 6.68
N LEU A 47 -14.18 7.14 6.08
CA LEU A 47 -13.70 5.99 5.32
C LEU A 47 -12.93 6.42 4.07
N PHE A 48 -13.41 7.44 3.36
CA PHE A 48 -12.73 8.07 2.23
C PHE A 48 -11.37 8.62 2.63
N VAL A 49 -11.28 9.38 3.73
CA VAL A 49 -9.99 9.90 4.21
C VAL A 49 -9.03 8.76 4.55
N MET A 50 -9.50 7.71 5.22
CA MET A 50 -8.68 6.53 5.53
C MET A 50 -8.27 5.75 4.27
N GLY A 51 -9.14 5.69 3.26
CA GLY A 51 -8.87 5.10 1.95
C GLY A 51 -7.73 5.82 1.25
N VAL A 52 -7.81 7.15 1.13
CA VAL A 52 -6.74 8.00 0.59
C VAL A 52 -5.42 7.82 1.36
N VAL A 53 -5.46 7.80 2.69
CA VAL A 53 -4.25 7.58 3.52
C VAL A 53 -3.64 6.20 3.25
N ALA A 54 -4.45 5.14 3.17
CA ALA A 54 -3.98 3.80 2.85
C ALA A 54 -3.41 3.71 1.42
N LEU A 55 -4.04 4.35 0.43
CA LEU A 55 -3.52 4.43 -0.93
C LEU A 55 -2.17 5.16 -0.97
N TYR A 56 -2.03 6.27 -0.26
CA TYR A 56 -0.75 6.98 -0.15
C TYR A 56 0.32 6.09 0.49
N ALA A 57 -0.01 5.40 1.59
CA ALA A 57 0.91 4.47 2.23
C ALA A 57 1.35 3.36 1.27
N GLY A 58 0.40 2.71 0.60
CA GLY A 58 0.69 1.59 -0.31
C GLY A 58 1.50 2.01 -1.54
N VAL A 59 1.05 3.05 -2.25
CA VAL A 59 1.66 3.46 -3.52
C VAL A 59 2.91 4.29 -3.32
N ILE A 60 2.85 5.32 -2.48
CA ILE A 60 3.93 6.30 -2.34
C ILE A 60 4.93 5.87 -1.30
N ALA A 61 4.48 5.63 -0.06
CA ALA A 61 5.41 5.34 1.03
C ALA A 61 6.12 3.99 0.85
N PHE A 62 5.37 2.92 0.59
CA PHE A 62 5.96 1.58 0.43
C PHE A 62 6.36 1.29 -1.02
N GLY A 63 5.48 1.50 -2.00
CA GLY A 63 5.75 1.19 -3.40
C GLY A 63 6.93 1.99 -3.96
N VAL A 64 6.80 3.32 -3.96
CA VAL A 64 7.85 4.22 -4.47
C VAL A 64 8.99 4.40 -3.48
N GLY A 65 8.70 4.52 -2.18
CA GLY A 65 9.71 4.79 -1.16
C GLY A 65 10.62 3.61 -0.82
N GLU A 66 10.09 2.38 -0.82
CA GLU A 66 10.85 1.22 -0.33
C GLU A 66 11.06 0.14 -1.39
N VAL A 67 10.02 -0.21 -2.15
CA VAL A 67 10.05 -1.35 -3.09
C VAL A 67 10.82 -1.01 -4.37
N LEU A 68 10.50 0.09 -5.05
CA LEU A 68 11.17 0.46 -6.30
C LEU A 68 12.69 0.66 -6.16
N PRO A 69 13.21 1.37 -5.13
CA PRO A 69 14.65 1.53 -4.95
C PRO A 69 15.36 0.19 -4.75
N ARG A 70 14.83 -0.68 -3.88
CA ARG A 70 15.40 -2.00 -3.61
C ARG A 70 15.38 -2.92 -4.83
N LEU A 71 14.35 -2.85 -5.66
CA LEU A 71 14.29 -3.59 -6.93
C LEU A 71 15.36 -3.09 -7.91
N ARG A 72 15.53 -1.76 -8.01
CA ARG A 72 16.53 -1.15 -8.89
C ARG A 72 17.95 -1.53 -8.48
N GLU A 73 18.30 -1.33 -7.21
CA GLU A 73 19.62 -1.70 -6.68
C GLU A 73 19.93 -3.17 -6.95
N ARG A 74 18.93 -4.05 -6.86
CA ARG A 74 19.12 -5.46 -7.15
C ARG A 74 19.34 -5.75 -8.63
N SER A 75 18.67 -5.03 -9.54
CA SER A 75 18.88 -5.20 -10.99
C SER A 75 20.25 -4.73 -11.46
N GLU A 76 20.86 -3.77 -10.75
CA GLU A 76 22.21 -3.26 -11.06
C GLU A 76 23.33 -4.17 -10.53
N ASN A 77 23.02 -5.06 -9.57
CA ASN A 77 23.97 -5.98 -8.92
C ASN A 77 23.91 -7.42 -9.44
N VAL A 78 23.09 -7.71 -10.46
CA VAL A 78 22.95 -9.03 -11.11
C VAL A 78 23.61 -8.98 -12.48
#